data_AF-A0A849SIH9-F1
#
_entry.id   AF-A0A849SIH9-F1
#
_cell.length_a   1.000
_cell.length_b   1.000
_cell.length_c   1.000
_cell.angle_alpha   90.00
_cell.angle_beta   90.00
_cell.angle_gamma   90.00
#
_symmetry.space_group_name_H-M   'P 1'
#
loop_
_entity.id
_entity.type
_entity.pdbx_description
1 polymer ?
#
loop_
_entity_poly.entity_id
_entity_poly.type
_entity_poly.pdbx_seq_one_letter_code
_entity_poly.pdbx_strand_id
1 'polypeptide(L)'
;MSAAWIRMPERGAGEPPLFVRELVAAAPAGAHVLDAGCGPGSWDYPSRPDFAITGFDVKFPPGPPTRAPNVNVFRGDLARLPLRDGRFDLTVCHYVLEHVTELAPCCDELVRVTKPDGTLYLSVPRAAAFDDRLYRFAGYFAKYALGKFRKRIEHQQRFDFEQLTRLFASRGMGLTAFARVPAGFSWMNDARTKRLQGPFTNALAGLHRATGVDLAADANFVMTFRRGVSGPWVERRVTHVCRECGELAVLSPPLPTPRTWQCPYCGELNPLGRPRG
;
A
#
# COMPACT_ATOMS: atom_id res chain seq x y z
N MET A 1 10.49 -6.40 -25.41
CA MET A 1 10.18 -4.95 -25.50
C MET A 1 8.82 -4.74 -24.86
N SER A 2 8.73 -3.92 -23.80
CA SER A 2 7.44 -3.64 -23.16
C SER A 2 6.53 -2.95 -24.17
N ALA A 3 5.29 -3.42 -24.34
CA ALA A 3 4.37 -2.82 -25.30
C ALA A 3 4.11 -1.34 -24.93
N ALA A 4 4.15 -0.43 -25.90
CA ALA A 4 4.08 1.03 -25.66
C ALA A 4 2.83 1.51 -24.90
N TRP A 5 1.81 0.66 -24.77
CA TRP A 5 0.59 0.92 -24.02
C TRP A 5 0.64 0.48 -22.54
N ILE A 6 1.74 -0.10 -22.09
CA ILE A 6 1.98 -0.54 -20.70
C ILE A 6 3.13 0.29 -20.16
N ARG A 7 2.90 1.03 -19.07
CA ARG A 7 3.96 1.80 -18.42
C ARG A 7 3.89 1.70 -16.90
N MET A 8 5.05 1.93 -16.28
CA MET A 8 5.13 2.22 -14.86
C MET A 8 4.38 3.54 -14.59
N PRO A 9 3.78 3.76 -13.41
CA PRO A 9 3.34 5.08 -13.02
C PRO A 9 4.55 6.02 -13.04
N GLU A 10 4.48 7.06 -13.87
CA GLU A 10 5.55 8.03 -14.02
C GLU A 10 5.30 9.22 -13.09
N ARG A 11 6.39 9.72 -12.50
CA ARG A 11 6.39 10.96 -11.72
C ARG A 11 6.73 12.11 -12.66
N GLY A 12 5.83 13.08 -12.76
CA GLY A 12 6.07 14.30 -13.54
C GLY A 12 7.22 15.13 -12.96
N ALA A 13 7.82 15.98 -13.80
CA ALA A 13 8.85 16.91 -13.35
C ALA A 13 8.27 17.86 -12.28
N GLY A 14 8.93 17.94 -11.12
CA GLY A 14 8.50 18.78 -10.00
C GLY A 14 7.37 18.21 -9.15
N GLU A 15 6.74 17.10 -9.55
CA GLU A 15 5.74 16.42 -8.70
C GLU A 15 6.42 15.78 -7.47
N PRO A 16 5.75 15.67 -6.31
CA PRO A 16 6.26 14.93 -5.16
C PRO A 16 6.26 13.41 -5.42
N PRO A 17 7.17 12.65 -4.78
CA PRO A 17 7.11 11.18 -4.81
C PRO A 17 5.87 10.68 -4.06
N LEU A 18 5.29 9.57 -4.50
CA LEU A 18 4.11 9.00 -3.83
C LEU A 18 4.18 7.48 -3.58
N PHE A 19 4.84 6.69 -4.43
CA PHE A 19 4.97 5.26 -4.20
C PHE A 19 6.22 4.96 -3.38
N VAL A 20 6.21 3.88 -2.58
CA VAL A 20 7.35 3.51 -1.72
C VAL A 20 8.66 3.50 -2.48
N ARG A 21 8.69 2.90 -3.69
CA ARG A 21 9.90 2.88 -4.54
C ARG A 21 10.42 4.26 -4.90
N GLU A 22 9.54 5.22 -5.19
CA GLU A 22 9.95 6.58 -5.51
C GLU A 22 10.40 7.36 -4.29
N LEU A 23 9.72 7.16 -3.15
CA LEU A 23 10.10 7.78 -1.88
C LEU A 23 11.47 7.28 -1.43
N VAL A 24 11.67 5.97 -1.47
CA VAL A 24 12.94 5.33 -1.20
C VAL A 24 14.01 5.82 -2.17
N ALA A 25 13.72 5.97 -3.47
CA ALA A 25 14.70 6.50 -4.43
C ALA A 25 15.01 8.00 -4.22
N ALA A 26 14.02 8.81 -3.85
CA ALA A 26 14.15 10.25 -3.72
C ALA A 26 14.73 10.70 -2.37
N ALA A 27 14.66 9.86 -1.33
CA ALA A 27 15.19 10.19 -0.01
C ALA A 27 16.73 10.31 -0.02
N PRO A 28 17.30 11.32 0.67
CA PRO A 28 18.72 11.64 0.61
C PRO A 28 19.59 10.54 1.23
N ALA A 29 20.86 10.48 0.85
CA ALA A 29 21.81 9.58 1.49
C ALA A 29 21.89 9.83 3.00
N GLY A 30 21.99 8.77 3.80
CA GLY A 30 21.97 8.89 5.26
C GLY A 30 20.58 9.13 5.88
N ALA A 31 19.50 9.10 5.10
CA ALA A 31 18.15 9.31 5.63
C ALA A 31 17.79 8.31 6.74
N HIS A 32 17.12 8.82 7.77
CA HIS A 32 16.50 8.00 8.79
C HIS A 32 15.10 7.61 8.31
N VAL A 33 14.88 6.30 8.13
CA VAL A 33 13.62 5.77 7.59
C VAL A 33 12.94 4.88 8.63
N LEU A 34 11.65 5.11 8.89
CA LEU A 34 10.80 4.23 9.68
C LEU A 34 9.90 3.41 8.76
N ASP A 35 9.91 2.09 8.89
CA ASP A 35 8.91 1.18 8.31
C ASP A 35 7.99 0.68 9.44
N ALA A 36 6.82 1.30 9.53
CA ALA A 36 5.86 1.07 10.60
C ALA A 36 4.90 -0.06 10.24
N GLY A 37 5.02 -1.19 10.94
CA GLY A 37 4.38 -2.47 10.58
C GLY A 37 5.09 -3.14 9.40
N CYS A 38 6.41 -3.30 9.55
CA CYS A 38 7.29 -3.69 8.45
C CYS A 38 7.12 -5.13 7.95
N GLY A 39 6.55 -6.07 8.75
CA GLY A 39 6.52 -7.49 8.37
C GLY A 39 7.90 -8.00 7.89
N PRO A 40 8.03 -8.55 6.67
CA PRO A 40 9.31 -8.94 6.06
C PRO A 40 10.08 -7.77 5.40
N GLY A 41 9.53 -6.56 5.40
CA GLY A 41 10.04 -5.34 4.79
C GLY A 41 9.08 -4.79 3.72
N SER A 42 8.73 -3.50 3.80
CA SER A 42 7.86 -2.84 2.81
C SER A 42 8.54 -2.58 1.45
N TRP A 43 9.87 -2.73 1.39
CA TRP A 43 10.70 -2.66 0.18
C TRP A 43 11.99 -3.47 0.38
N ASP A 44 12.80 -3.60 -0.67
CA ASP A 44 14.11 -4.25 -0.59
C ASP A 44 15.11 -3.36 0.17
N TYR A 45 15.22 -3.53 1.49
CA TYR A 45 16.12 -2.74 2.34
C TYR A 45 17.59 -2.73 1.84
N PRO A 46 18.17 -3.86 1.38
CA PRO A 46 19.49 -3.90 0.75
C PRO A 46 19.73 -2.91 -0.40
N SER A 47 18.68 -2.43 -1.08
CA SER A 47 18.81 -1.43 -2.14
C SER A 47 19.29 -0.05 -1.66
N ARG A 48 19.23 0.23 -0.35
CA ARG A 48 19.68 1.48 0.29
C ARG A 48 20.57 1.20 1.51
N PRO A 49 21.80 0.71 1.32
CA PRO A 49 22.74 0.45 2.43
C PRO A 49 23.18 1.74 3.14
N ASP A 50 22.93 2.88 2.52
CA ASP A 50 23.24 4.23 3.01
C ASP A 50 22.17 4.80 3.98
N PHE A 51 21.01 4.16 4.12
CA PHE A 51 19.96 4.59 5.05
C PHE A 51 20.20 4.10 6.48
N ALA A 52 19.66 4.83 7.46
CA ALA A 52 19.44 4.32 8.82
C ALA A 52 17.99 3.83 8.94
N ILE A 53 17.76 2.54 8.72
CA ILE A 53 16.42 1.94 8.65
C ILE A 53 16.01 1.44 10.03
N THR A 54 14.82 1.85 10.47
CA THR A 54 14.15 1.32 11.66
C THR A 54 12.85 0.64 11.22
N GLY A 55 12.72 -0.65 11.47
CA GLY A 55 11.47 -1.39 11.26
C GLY A 55 10.83 -1.75 12.60
N PHE A 56 9.50 -1.77 12.67
CA PHE A 56 8.83 -2.45 13.76
C PHE A 56 7.58 -3.18 13.29
N ASP A 57 7.17 -4.18 14.05
CA ASP A 57 5.86 -4.83 13.89
C ASP A 57 5.38 -5.39 15.25
N VAL A 58 4.08 -5.58 15.40
CA VAL A 58 3.51 -6.32 16.53
C VAL A 58 3.84 -7.82 16.42
N LYS A 59 4.02 -8.32 15.19
CA LYS A 59 4.36 -9.71 14.84
C LYS A 59 5.12 -9.75 13.51
N PHE A 60 5.92 -10.79 13.27
CA PHE A 60 6.67 -10.91 12.01
C PHE A 60 6.30 -12.16 11.20
N PRO A 61 5.13 -12.23 10.54
CA PRO A 61 4.81 -13.31 9.60
C PRO A 61 5.24 -12.93 8.16
N PRO A 62 5.95 -13.80 7.40
CA PRO A 62 6.54 -15.07 7.82
C PRO A 62 7.87 -14.91 8.58
N GLY A 63 8.44 -13.71 8.63
CA GLY A 63 9.64 -13.39 9.38
C GLY A 63 9.92 -11.87 9.36
N PRO A 64 10.86 -11.39 10.18
CA PRO A 64 11.28 -9.99 10.15
C PRO A 64 12.08 -9.69 8.88
N PRO A 65 12.34 -8.41 8.58
CA PRO A 65 13.20 -8.02 7.47
C PRO A 65 14.61 -8.59 7.62
N THR A 66 15.32 -8.72 6.49
CA THR A 66 16.72 -9.16 6.47
C THR A 66 17.57 -8.26 7.37
N ARG A 67 18.36 -8.89 8.24
CA ARG A 67 19.29 -8.17 9.12
C ARG A 67 20.42 -7.55 8.29
N ALA A 68 20.74 -6.30 8.58
CA ALA A 68 21.90 -5.60 8.03
C ALA A 68 22.44 -4.61 9.08
N PRO A 69 23.71 -4.18 8.99
CA PRO A 69 24.30 -3.25 9.97
C PRO A 69 23.54 -1.93 10.13
N ASN A 70 22.86 -1.49 9.06
CA ASN A 70 22.11 -0.24 9.00
C ASN A 70 20.60 -0.41 9.26
N VAL A 71 20.17 -1.63 9.63
CA VAL A 71 18.76 -1.99 9.86
C VAL A 71 18.55 -2.38 11.32
N ASN A 72 17.72 -1.63 12.04
CA ASN A 72 17.29 -1.98 13.39
C ASN A 72 15.81 -2.38 13.38
N VAL A 73 15.48 -3.58 13.87
CA VAL A 73 14.09 -4.07 13.89
C VAL A 73 13.71 -4.44 15.31
N PHE A 74 12.57 -3.95 15.77
CA PHE A 74 12.05 -4.26 17.11
C PHE A 74 10.56 -4.59 17.08
N ARG A 75 10.10 -5.28 18.12
CA ARG A 75 8.66 -5.55 18.29
C ARG A 75 8.03 -4.38 19.06
N GLY A 76 6.93 -3.83 18.55
CA GLY A 76 6.28 -2.67 19.16
C GLY A 76 4.82 -2.52 18.75
N ASP A 77 4.09 -1.70 19.51
CA ASP A 77 2.72 -1.29 19.19
C ASP A 77 2.76 0.13 18.61
N LEU A 78 2.12 0.32 17.45
CA LEU A 78 2.08 1.62 16.78
C LEU A 78 1.37 2.69 17.61
N ALA A 79 0.49 2.32 18.54
CA ALA A 79 -0.14 3.29 19.44
C ALA A 79 0.83 3.91 20.46
N ARG A 80 2.02 3.32 20.64
CA ARG A 80 3.05 3.84 21.58
C ARG A 80 4.44 3.31 21.24
N LEU A 81 5.15 4.02 20.36
CA LEU A 81 6.49 3.66 19.91
C LEU A 81 7.57 4.18 20.88
N PRO A 82 8.55 3.35 21.26
CA PRO A 82 9.72 3.76 22.04
C PRO A 82 10.77 4.49 21.17
N LEU A 83 10.31 5.42 20.34
CA LEU A 83 11.13 6.19 19.39
C LEU A 83 11.07 7.67 19.74
N ARG A 84 12.13 8.42 19.41
CA ARG A 84 12.20 9.86 19.63
C ARG A 84 11.31 10.62 18.64
N ASP A 85 10.78 11.75 19.08
CA ASP A 85 10.07 12.72 18.26
C ASP A 85 10.95 13.22 17.11
N GLY A 86 10.35 13.49 15.96
CA GLY A 86 10.98 14.16 14.84
C GLY A 86 12.28 13.49 14.39
N ARG A 87 12.33 12.16 14.36
CA ARG A 87 13.56 11.40 14.06
C ARG A 87 13.67 10.97 12.61
N PHE A 88 12.56 10.76 11.91
CA PHE A 88 12.57 10.13 10.59
C PHE A 88 12.32 11.14 9.46
N ASP A 89 13.18 11.09 8.44
CA ASP A 89 13.04 11.84 7.19
C ASP A 89 11.89 11.26 6.35
N LEU A 90 11.71 9.95 6.42
CA LEU A 90 10.62 9.20 5.78
C LEU A 90 10.03 8.19 6.77
N THR A 91 8.72 8.26 6.95
CA THR A 91 7.93 7.24 7.66
C THR A 91 7.04 6.52 6.66
N VAL A 92 7.10 5.20 6.62
CA VAL A 92 6.29 4.32 5.75
C VAL A 92 5.28 3.59 6.63
N CYS A 93 4.00 3.71 6.31
CA CYS A 93 2.92 2.93 6.94
C CYS A 93 2.11 2.25 5.82
N HIS A 94 2.39 0.98 5.56
CA HIS A 94 1.93 0.27 4.38
C HIS A 94 0.94 -0.85 4.73
N TYR A 95 -0.36 -0.62 4.56
CA TYR A 95 -1.41 -1.59 4.93
C TYR A 95 -1.36 -2.04 6.40
N VAL A 96 -1.26 -1.06 7.31
CA VAL A 96 -1.16 -1.30 8.76
C VAL A 96 -2.32 -0.71 9.55
N LEU A 97 -2.75 0.51 9.21
CA LEU A 97 -3.79 1.20 9.99
C LEU A 97 -5.15 0.48 9.95
N GLU A 98 -5.43 -0.32 8.94
CA GLU A 98 -6.64 -1.14 8.89
C GLU A 98 -6.69 -2.17 10.01
N HIS A 99 -5.54 -2.58 10.54
CA HIS A 99 -5.41 -3.63 11.54
C HIS A 99 -5.41 -3.10 12.97
N VAL A 100 -5.15 -1.80 13.19
CA VAL A 100 -5.00 -1.24 14.53
C VAL A 100 -6.34 -1.12 15.25
N THR A 101 -6.30 -1.15 16.58
CA THR A 101 -7.50 -0.94 17.42
C THR A 101 -7.72 0.56 17.67
N GLU A 102 -6.66 1.26 18.08
CA GLU A 102 -6.69 2.68 18.46
C GLU A 102 -6.14 3.56 17.33
N LEU A 103 -7.00 3.96 16.38
CA LEU A 103 -6.56 4.69 15.18
C LEU A 103 -5.89 6.03 15.50
N ALA A 104 -6.49 6.83 16.39
CA ALA A 104 -5.99 8.18 16.69
C ALA A 104 -4.58 8.15 17.34
N PRO A 105 -4.33 7.38 18.42
CA PRO A 105 -2.98 7.23 18.98
C PRO A 105 -1.95 6.73 17.97
N CYS A 106 -2.32 5.77 17.11
CA CYS A 106 -1.43 5.31 16.03
C CYS A 106 -1.06 6.44 15.07
N CYS A 107 -2.03 7.27 14.67
CA CYS A 107 -1.76 8.42 13.79
C CYS A 107 -0.92 9.49 14.51
N ASP A 108 -1.16 9.73 15.79
CA ASP A 108 -0.37 10.68 16.60
C ASP A 108 1.11 10.26 16.65
N GLU A 109 1.39 8.96 16.84
CA GLU A 109 2.75 8.42 16.83
C GLU A 109 3.42 8.54 15.46
N LEU A 110 2.73 8.21 14.36
CA LEU A 110 3.26 8.38 13.00
C LEU A 110 3.68 9.84 12.74
N VAL A 111 2.87 10.80 13.19
CA VAL A 111 3.20 12.23 13.04
C VAL A 111 4.34 12.63 13.98
N ARG A 112 4.29 12.20 15.24
CA ARG A 112 5.28 12.55 16.26
C ARG A 112 6.69 12.16 15.83
N VAL A 113 6.88 10.94 15.34
CA VAL A 113 8.20 10.41 14.97
C VAL A 113 8.72 10.96 13.64
N THR A 114 7.84 11.44 12.76
CA THR A 114 8.21 12.06 11.49
C THR A 114 8.83 13.44 11.73
N LYS A 115 9.99 13.75 11.15
CA LYS A 115 10.63 15.08 11.25
C LYS A 115 9.71 16.21 10.77
N PRO A 116 9.86 17.44 11.29
CA PRO A 116 9.42 18.63 10.55
C PRO A 116 9.96 18.56 9.12
N ASP A 117 9.12 18.90 8.13
CA ASP A 117 9.39 18.76 6.69
C ASP A 117 9.64 17.31 6.19
N GLY A 118 9.58 16.32 7.08
CA GLY A 118 9.66 14.90 6.77
C GLY A 118 8.39 14.38 6.09
N THR A 119 8.53 13.25 5.40
CA THR A 119 7.45 12.65 4.61
C THR A 119 6.85 11.44 5.34
N LEU A 120 5.52 11.36 5.37
CA LEU A 120 4.77 10.17 5.77
C LEU A 120 4.11 9.57 4.54
N TYR A 121 4.45 8.34 4.22
CA TYR A 121 3.71 7.50 3.30
C TYR A 121 2.64 6.70 4.04
N LEU A 122 1.44 6.68 3.48
CA LEU A 122 0.33 5.89 3.97
C LEU A 122 -0.34 5.14 2.82
N SER A 123 -0.67 3.88 3.06
CA SER A 123 -1.59 3.14 2.20
C SER A 123 -2.52 2.26 3.01
N VAL A 124 -3.77 2.22 2.56
CA VAL A 124 -4.88 1.55 3.27
C VAL A 124 -5.94 1.06 2.28
N PRO A 125 -6.73 0.03 2.64
CA PRO A 125 -7.90 -0.36 1.88
C PRO A 125 -9.02 0.66 2.02
N ARG A 126 -9.74 0.92 0.93
CA ARG A 126 -11.00 1.69 0.97
C ARG A 126 -12.12 0.78 1.45
N ALA A 127 -12.75 1.14 2.56
CA ALA A 127 -13.73 0.27 3.22
C ALA A 127 -14.99 -0.08 2.39
N ALA A 128 -15.33 0.78 1.43
CA ALA A 128 -16.48 0.55 0.55
C ALA A 128 -16.14 -0.32 -0.67
N ALA A 129 -14.86 -0.65 -0.90
CA ALA A 129 -14.45 -1.45 -2.04
C ALA A 129 -14.90 -2.90 -1.91
N PHE A 130 -15.14 -3.55 -3.05
CA PHE A 130 -15.52 -4.96 -3.08
C PHE A 130 -14.44 -5.86 -2.45
N ASP A 131 -13.16 -5.56 -2.69
CA ASP A 131 -12.03 -6.29 -2.12
C ASP A 131 -12.04 -6.33 -0.58
N ASP A 132 -12.14 -5.15 0.08
CA ASP A 132 -12.22 -5.06 1.53
C ASP A 132 -13.48 -5.76 2.08
N ARG A 133 -14.62 -5.62 1.41
CA ARG A 133 -15.87 -6.30 1.80
C ARG A 133 -15.74 -7.82 1.71
N LEU A 134 -15.14 -8.32 0.63
CA LEU A 134 -14.91 -9.74 0.40
C LEU A 134 -13.95 -10.31 1.46
N TYR A 135 -12.86 -9.59 1.74
CA TYR A 135 -11.89 -9.98 2.75
C TYR A 135 -12.51 -10.06 4.16
N ARG A 136 -13.29 -9.04 4.56
CA ARG A 136 -14.02 -9.06 5.83
C ARG A 136 -15.03 -10.21 5.89
N PHE A 137 -15.79 -10.42 4.82
CA PHE A 137 -16.74 -11.52 4.73
C PHE A 137 -16.05 -12.88 4.91
N ALA A 138 -14.92 -13.11 4.23
CA ALA A 138 -14.13 -14.33 4.40
C ALA A 138 -13.64 -14.50 5.85
N GLY A 139 -13.23 -13.42 6.51
CA GLY A 139 -12.87 -13.40 7.92
C GLY A 139 -14.04 -13.77 8.84
N TYR A 140 -15.22 -13.18 8.62
CA TYR A 140 -16.45 -13.50 9.34
C TYR A 140 -16.89 -14.95 9.15
N PHE A 141 -16.87 -15.43 7.91
CA PHE A 141 -17.18 -16.81 7.57
C PHE A 141 -16.24 -17.78 8.31
N ALA A 142 -14.94 -17.53 8.27
CA ALA A 142 -13.98 -18.34 9.00
C ALA A 142 -14.21 -18.33 10.52
N LYS A 143 -14.64 -17.20 11.09
CA LYS A 143 -14.92 -17.07 12.53
C LYS A 143 -16.18 -17.86 12.93
N TYR A 144 -17.28 -17.68 12.22
CA TYR A 144 -18.58 -18.21 12.61
C TYR A 144 -18.87 -19.58 11.99
N ALA A 145 -18.73 -19.73 10.68
CA ALA A 145 -19.06 -20.98 9.99
C ALA A 145 -18.03 -22.08 10.26
N LEU A 146 -16.76 -21.73 10.47
CA LEU A 146 -15.68 -22.68 10.77
C LEU A 146 -15.30 -22.72 12.27
N GLY A 147 -16.10 -22.12 13.15
CA GLY A 147 -15.91 -22.18 14.61
C GLY A 147 -14.62 -21.53 15.14
N LYS A 148 -13.94 -20.66 14.36
CA LYS A 148 -12.71 -19.99 14.79
C LYS A 148 -12.99 -18.75 15.64
N PHE A 149 -13.75 -18.88 16.72
CA PHE A 149 -14.22 -17.76 17.55
C PHE A 149 -13.10 -16.90 18.16
N ARG A 150 -11.90 -17.48 18.37
CA ARG A 150 -10.70 -16.77 18.85
C ARG A 150 -10.02 -15.91 17.77
N LYS A 151 -10.39 -16.06 16.48
CA LYS A 151 -9.85 -15.24 15.39
C LYS A 151 -10.45 -13.83 15.47
N ARG A 152 -9.60 -12.82 15.69
CA ARG A 152 -9.99 -11.41 15.48
C ARG A 152 -10.12 -11.16 13.99
N ILE A 153 -11.07 -10.32 13.63
CA ILE A 153 -11.21 -9.83 12.25
C ILE A 153 -10.02 -8.92 12.00
N GLU A 154 -9.31 -9.17 10.91
CA GLU A 154 -8.01 -8.55 10.66
C GLU A 154 -8.20 -7.07 10.31
N HIS A 155 -9.15 -6.70 9.45
CA HIS A 155 -9.48 -5.29 9.21
C HIS A 155 -10.49 -4.79 10.24
N GLN A 156 -10.03 -3.91 11.14
CA GLN A 156 -10.82 -3.26 12.18
C GLN A 156 -11.27 -1.86 11.75
N GLN A 157 -10.38 -1.07 11.14
CA GLN A 157 -10.68 0.30 10.74
C GLN A 157 -11.34 0.37 9.37
N ARG A 158 -12.02 1.48 9.09
CA ARG A 158 -12.65 1.76 7.80
C ARG A 158 -12.22 3.14 7.31
N PHE A 159 -11.68 3.19 6.10
CA PHE A 159 -11.12 4.42 5.58
C PHE A 159 -11.93 5.01 4.44
N ASP A 160 -12.05 6.32 4.54
CA ASP A 160 -12.52 7.24 3.52
C ASP A 160 -11.45 8.33 3.31
N PHE A 161 -11.34 8.82 2.08
CA PHE A 161 -10.30 9.78 1.71
C PHE A 161 -10.42 11.10 2.47
N GLU A 162 -11.62 11.67 2.58
CA GLU A 162 -11.83 12.94 3.27
C GLU A 162 -11.60 12.84 4.77
N GLN A 163 -11.95 11.69 5.35
CA GLN A 163 -11.71 11.44 6.78
C GLN A 163 -10.22 11.32 7.08
N LEU A 164 -9.48 10.56 6.26
CA LEU A 164 -8.03 10.40 6.44
C LEU A 164 -7.26 11.69 6.22
N THR A 165 -7.56 12.42 5.14
CA THR A 165 -6.92 13.71 4.87
C THR A 165 -7.15 14.70 6.01
N ARG A 166 -8.38 14.82 6.53
CA ARG A 166 -8.68 15.67 7.69
C ARG A 166 -7.97 15.20 8.97
N LEU A 167 -7.92 13.90 9.20
CA LEU A 167 -7.25 13.32 10.37
C LEU A 167 -5.77 13.72 10.42
N PHE A 168 -5.06 13.60 9.30
CA PHE A 168 -3.64 13.99 9.20
C PHE A 168 -3.45 15.51 9.12
N ALA A 169 -4.31 16.24 8.42
CA ALA A 169 -4.26 17.70 8.36
C ALA A 169 -4.40 18.34 9.75
N SER A 170 -5.32 17.83 10.59
CA SER A 170 -5.48 18.28 11.99
C SER A 170 -4.24 18.06 12.86
N ARG A 171 -3.28 17.24 12.39
CA ARG A 171 -2.00 16.94 13.04
C ARG A 171 -0.81 17.66 12.38
N GLY A 172 -1.09 18.64 11.52
CA GLY A 172 -0.06 19.43 10.83
C GLY A 172 0.62 18.66 9.69
N MET A 173 -0.05 17.68 9.09
CA MET A 173 0.44 16.95 7.93
C MET A 173 -0.35 17.35 6.68
N GLY A 174 0.28 18.06 5.74
CA GLY A 174 -0.36 18.37 4.46
C GLY A 174 -0.20 17.24 3.46
N LEU A 175 -1.28 16.89 2.78
CA LEU A 175 -1.25 15.96 1.65
C LEU A 175 -0.37 16.56 0.54
N THR A 176 0.49 15.75 -0.07
CA THR A 176 1.34 16.16 -1.19
C THR A 176 1.02 15.39 -2.47
N ALA A 177 0.71 14.10 -2.35
CA ALA A 177 0.20 13.31 -3.47
C ALA A 177 -0.75 12.20 -3.03
N PHE A 178 -1.56 11.74 -3.98
CA PHE A 178 -2.59 10.74 -3.79
C PHE A 178 -2.75 9.86 -5.03
N ALA A 179 -3.11 8.59 -4.85
CA ALA A 179 -3.59 7.72 -5.91
C ALA A 179 -4.69 6.78 -5.41
N ARG A 180 -5.70 6.56 -6.25
CA ARG A 180 -6.61 5.42 -6.13
C ARG A 180 -5.98 4.22 -6.81
N VAL A 181 -5.87 3.12 -6.09
CA VAL A 181 -5.18 1.92 -6.56
C VAL A 181 -6.17 0.76 -6.63
N PRO A 182 -6.29 0.07 -7.78
CA PRO A 182 -7.13 -1.12 -7.92
C PRO A 182 -6.70 -2.26 -6.97
N ALA A 183 -7.60 -3.22 -6.76
CA ALA A 183 -7.29 -4.41 -5.97
C ALA A 183 -6.27 -5.29 -6.72
N GLY A 184 -5.12 -5.52 -6.09
CA GLY A 184 -4.18 -6.57 -6.50
C GLY A 184 -4.52 -7.94 -5.92
N PHE A 185 -5.45 -8.01 -4.97
CA PHE A 185 -5.77 -9.23 -4.18
C PHE A 185 -4.52 -9.88 -3.60
N SER A 186 -3.57 -9.06 -3.13
CA SER A 186 -2.28 -9.50 -2.59
C SER A 186 -2.42 -10.36 -1.32
N TRP A 187 -3.52 -10.20 -0.57
CA TRP A 187 -3.88 -11.09 0.54
C TRP A 187 -4.09 -12.55 0.11
N MET A 188 -4.30 -12.82 -1.18
CA MET A 188 -4.34 -14.18 -1.72
C MET A 188 -2.94 -14.76 -1.98
N ASN A 189 -1.85 -14.00 -1.81
CA ASN A 189 -0.48 -14.48 -2.04
C ASN A 189 0.05 -15.46 -0.97
N ASP A 190 -0.74 -15.76 0.07
CA ASP A 190 -0.43 -16.84 1.00
C ASP A 190 -0.43 -18.22 0.28
N ALA A 191 0.45 -19.12 0.73
CA ALA A 191 0.63 -20.45 0.13
C ALA A 191 -0.68 -21.25 0.00
N ARG A 192 -1.66 -21.02 0.89
CA ARG A 192 -2.95 -21.73 0.88
C ARG A 192 -3.90 -21.20 -0.19
N THR A 193 -3.82 -19.91 -0.50
CA THR A 193 -4.75 -19.20 -1.39
C THR A 193 -4.15 -18.86 -2.75
N LYS A 194 -2.82 -18.89 -2.90
CA LYS A 194 -2.12 -18.44 -4.12
C LYS A 194 -2.62 -19.15 -5.37
N ARG A 195 -2.84 -20.47 -5.30
CA ARG A 195 -3.40 -21.28 -6.41
C ARG A 195 -4.79 -20.82 -6.88
N LEU A 196 -5.55 -20.15 -6.02
CA LEU A 196 -6.91 -19.67 -6.33
C LEU A 196 -6.90 -18.26 -6.94
N GLN A 197 -5.84 -17.47 -6.72
CA GLN A 197 -5.74 -16.08 -7.16
C GLN A 197 -5.84 -15.96 -8.69
N GLY A 198 -5.19 -16.88 -9.43
CA GLY A 198 -5.21 -16.90 -10.88
C GLY A 198 -6.63 -17.07 -11.46
N PRO A 199 -7.32 -18.19 -11.18
CA PRO A 199 -8.71 -18.40 -11.60
C PRO A 199 -9.66 -17.27 -11.15
N PHE A 200 -9.51 -16.80 -9.91
CA PHE A 200 -10.34 -15.71 -9.37
C PHE A 200 -10.18 -14.41 -10.15
N THR A 201 -8.95 -13.93 -10.33
CA THR A 201 -8.68 -12.69 -11.08
C THR A 201 -9.08 -12.81 -12.56
N ASN A 202 -8.96 -13.99 -13.16
CA ASN A 202 -9.44 -14.25 -14.52
C ASN A 202 -10.98 -14.13 -14.62
N ALA A 203 -11.70 -14.66 -13.62
CA ALA A 203 -13.16 -14.56 -13.56
C ALA A 203 -13.62 -13.10 -13.40
N LEU A 204 -12.96 -12.33 -12.52
CA LEU A 204 -13.24 -10.89 -12.36
C LEU A 204 -13.00 -10.10 -13.64
N ALA A 205 -11.90 -10.37 -14.35
CA ALA A 205 -11.63 -9.72 -15.63
C ALA A 205 -12.67 -10.12 -16.70
N GLY A 206 -13.13 -11.38 -16.70
CA GLY A 206 -14.23 -11.85 -17.55
C GLY A 206 -15.53 -11.12 -17.28
N LEU A 207 -15.92 -11.01 -16.00
CA LEU A 207 -17.09 -10.27 -15.56
C LEU A 207 -17.02 -8.81 -15.99
N HIS A 208 -15.87 -8.16 -15.77
CA HIS A 208 -15.66 -6.77 -16.18
C HIS A 208 -15.83 -6.60 -17.70
N ARG A 209 -15.25 -7.50 -18.51
CA ARG A 209 -15.45 -7.48 -19.98
C ARG A 209 -16.91 -7.64 -20.37
N ALA A 210 -17.62 -8.61 -19.78
CA ALA A 210 -19.00 -8.92 -20.12
C ALA A 210 -19.99 -7.82 -19.70
N THR A 211 -19.81 -7.25 -18.51
CA THR A 211 -20.83 -6.41 -17.86
C THR A 211 -20.45 -4.95 -17.70
N GLY A 212 -19.16 -4.62 -17.78
CA GLY A 212 -18.65 -3.29 -17.43
C GLY A 212 -18.48 -3.05 -15.93
N VAL A 213 -18.84 -4.01 -15.07
CA VAL A 213 -18.67 -3.90 -13.63
C VAL A 213 -17.23 -4.26 -13.24
N ASP A 214 -16.50 -3.29 -12.70
CA ASP A 214 -15.12 -3.48 -12.23
C ASP A 214 -15.05 -3.65 -10.71
N LEU A 215 -15.05 -4.91 -10.26
CA LEU A 215 -14.96 -5.25 -8.84
C LEU A 215 -13.58 -5.00 -8.23
N ALA A 216 -12.58 -4.65 -9.04
CA ALA A 216 -11.24 -4.32 -8.55
C ALA A 216 -10.96 -2.82 -8.58
N ALA A 217 -11.87 -1.97 -9.08
CA ALA A 217 -11.64 -0.53 -9.16
C ALA A 217 -11.54 0.15 -7.78
N ASP A 218 -10.63 1.13 -7.71
CA ASP A 218 -10.45 2.05 -6.56
C ASP A 218 -10.46 1.33 -5.21
N ALA A 219 -9.73 0.23 -5.08
CA ALA A 219 -9.80 -0.60 -3.88
C ALA A 219 -8.99 -0.04 -2.71
N ASN A 220 -7.95 0.73 -3.00
CA ASN A 220 -6.97 1.19 -2.03
C ASN A 220 -6.67 2.68 -2.23
N PHE A 221 -6.24 3.32 -1.15
CA PHE A 221 -5.67 4.65 -1.16
C PHE A 221 -4.18 4.57 -0.92
N VAL A 222 -3.41 5.31 -1.71
CA VAL A 222 -2.00 5.57 -1.48
C VAL A 222 -1.83 7.07 -1.36
N MET A 223 -1.16 7.52 -0.30
CA MET A 223 -1.09 8.93 0.08
C MET A 223 0.31 9.26 0.58
N THR A 224 0.82 10.44 0.25
CA THR A 224 1.98 11.01 0.91
C THR A 224 1.63 12.33 1.56
N PHE A 225 2.11 12.50 2.78
CA PHE A 225 1.94 13.71 3.55
C PHE A 225 3.30 14.29 3.92
N ARG A 226 3.37 15.59 4.12
CA ARG A 226 4.57 16.27 4.60
C ARG A 226 4.25 17.10 5.84
N ARG A 227 5.07 16.96 6.88
CA ARG A 227 4.86 17.63 8.16
C ARG A 227 5.18 19.11 8.06
N GLY A 228 4.27 19.97 8.50
CA GLY A 228 4.44 21.43 8.50
C GLY A 228 4.28 22.11 7.13
N VAL A 229 4.04 21.34 6.07
CA VAL A 229 3.81 21.86 4.72
C VAL A 229 2.33 21.76 4.40
N SER A 230 1.74 22.84 3.88
CA SER A 230 0.38 22.86 3.33
C SER A 230 0.42 23.47 1.93
N GLY A 231 -0.50 23.04 1.06
CA GLY A 231 -0.51 23.48 -0.33
C GLY A 231 -1.31 22.55 -1.23
N PRO A 232 -1.28 22.80 -2.55
CA PRO A 232 -1.88 21.89 -3.52
C PRO A 232 -1.17 20.54 -3.50
N TRP A 233 -1.92 19.49 -3.80
CA TRP A 233 -1.44 18.12 -3.94
C TRP A 233 -1.78 17.60 -5.33
N VAL A 234 -1.07 16.55 -5.76
CA VAL A 234 -1.27 15.93 -7.08
C VAL A 234 -1.96 14.57 -6.96
N GLU A 235 -2.93 14.30 -7.83
CA GLU A 235 -3.47 12.96 -7.99
C GLU A 235 -2.72 12.22 -9.11
N ARG A 236 -2.22 11.02 -8.82
CA ARG A 236 -1.53 10.18 -9.81
C ARG A 236 -2.39 8.99 -10.19
N ARG A 237 -2.54 8.82 -11.50
CA ARG A 237 -3.38 7.77 -12.08
C ARG A 237 -2.68 6.41 -11.97
N VAL A 238 -3.41 5.42 -11.45
CA VAL A 238 -3.01 4.01 -11.46
C VAL A 238 -4.18 3.21 -12.01
N THR A 239 -3.92 2.41 -13.04
CA THR A 239 -5.01 1.64 -13.69
C THR A 239 -4.97 0.17 -13.32
N HIS A 240 -3.83 -0.39 -12.95
CA HIS A 240 -3.69 -1.83 -12.75
C HIS A 240 -2.64 -2.14 -11.68
N VAL A 241 -2.76 -3.31 -11.08
CA VAL A 241 -1.80 -3.88 -10.13
C VAL A 241 -1.46 -5.27 -10.60
N CYS A 242 -0.17 -5.60 -10.65
CA CYS A 242 0.29 -6.96 -10.94
C CYS A 242 -0.10 -7.88 -9.78
N ARG A 243 -0.82 -8.97 -10.04
CA ARG A 243 -1.20 -9.92 -8.98
C ARG A 243 0.00 -10.71 -8.43
N GLU A 244 1.08 -10.80 -9.20
CA GLU A 244 2.28 -11.56 -8.85
C GLU A 244 3.21 -10.74 -7.95
N CYS A 245 3.72 -9.61 -8.43
CA CYS A 245 4.65 -8.78 -7.67
C CYS A 245 4.01 -7.63 -6.89
N GLY A 246 2.71 -7.36 -7.07
CA GLY A 246 2.02 -6.25 -6.41
C GLY A 246 2.32 -4.86 -6.99
N GLU A 247 3.17 -4.77 -8.01
CA GLU A 247 3.56 -3.49 -8.60
C GLU A 247 2.45 -2.84 -9.42
N LEU A 248 2.48 -1.51 -9.46
CA LEU A 248 1.44 -0.67 -10.05
C LEU A 248 1.72 -0.42 -11.54
N ALA A 249 0.69 -0.27 -12.35
CA ALA A 249 0.82 0.00 -13.78
C ALA A 249 -0.26 0.95 -14.32
N VAL A 250 0.11 1.68 -15.37
CA VAL A 250 -0.80 2.49 -16.17
C VAL A 250 -0.90 1.88 -17.57
N LEU A 251 -2.10 1.47 -17.95
CA LEU A 251 -2.39 0.81 -19.22
C LEU A 251 -3.23 1.72 -20.10
N SER A 252 -2.88 1.82 -21.39
CA SER A 252 -3.63 2.53 -22.44
C SER A 252 -3.81 1.61 -23.65
N PRO A 253 -4.51 0.46 -23.48
CA PRO A 253 -4.50 -0.63 -24.45
C PRO A 253 -5.06 -0.21 -25.82
N PRO A 254 -4.54 -0.79 -26.92
CA PRO A 254 -5.04 -0.53 -28.27
C PRO A 254 -6.43 -1.17 -28.49
N LEU A 255 -7.03 -0.87 -29.64
CA LEU A 255 -8.20 -1.58 -30.15
C LEU A 255 -7.77 -2.60 -31.24
N PRO A 256 -8.29 -3.83 -31.20
CA PRO A 256 -9.14 -4.41 -30.15
C PRO A 256 -8.40 -4.61 -28.83
N THR A 257 -9.09 -4.40 -27.70
CA THR A 257 -8.48 -4.50 -26.36
C THR A 257 -7.96 -5.91 -26.11
N PRO A 258 -6.66 -6.08 -25.75
CA PRO A 258 -6.12 -7.38 -25.37
C PRO A 258 -6.82 -7.98 -24.16
N ARG A 259 -6.75 -9.32 -24.02
CA ARG A 259 -7.29 -10.02 -22.84
C ARG A 259 -6.30 -10.12 -21.68
N THR A 260 -5.04 -9.80 -21.92
CA THR A 260 -3.95 -9.86 -20.95
C THR A 260 -2.99 -8.69 -21.14
N TRP A 261 -2.20 -8.40 -20.12
CA TRP A 261 -1.10 -7.45 -20.16
C TRP A 261 0.12 -8.05 -19.45
N GLN A 262 1.32 -7.65 -19.86
CA GLN A 262 2.57 -8.11 -19.26
C GLN A 262 3.07 -7.08 -18.25
N CYS A 263 3.37 -7.52 -17.02
CA CYS A 263 3.91 -6.63 -16.00
C CYS A 263 5.28 -6.07 -16.41
N PRO A 264 5.51 -4.74 -16.39
CA PRO A 264 6.80 -4.17 -16.78
C PRO A 264 7.90 -4.36 -15.72
N TYR A 265 7.55 -4.89 -14.55
CA TYR A 265 8.48 -5.15 -13.45
C TYR A 265 8.96 -6.61 -13.43
N CYS A 266 8.03 -7.56 -13.38
CA CYS A 266 8.36 -8.99 -13.25
C CYS A 266 8.15 -9.80 -14.53
N GLY A 267 7.61 -9.21 -15.61
CA GLY A 267 7.36 -9.90 -16.87
C GLY A 267 6.16 -10.85 -16.87
N GLU A 268 5.44 -10.99 -15.75
CA GLU A 268 4.31 -11.90 -15.61
C GLU A 268 3.04 -11.41 -16.33
N LEU A 269 2.30 -12.37 -16.89
CA LEU A 269 1.04 -12.09 -17.58
C LEU A 269 -0.12 -11.99 -16.60
N ASN A 270 -0.86 -10.89 -16.71
CA ASN A 270 -2.01 -10.57 -15.89
C ASN A 270 -3.28 -10.47 -16.76
N PRO A 271 -4.45 -10.89 -16.26
CA PRO A 271 -5.70 -10.73 -16.99
C PRO A 271 -6.06 -9.24 -17.12
N LEU A 272 -6.58 -8.86 -18.29
CA LEU A 272 -7.07 -7.52 -18.58
C LEU A 272 -8.59 -7.55 -18.72
N GLY A 273 -9.28 -6.76 -17.89
CA GLY A 273 -10.72 -6.52 -17.99
C GLY A 273 -11.04 -5.58 -19.15
N ARG A 274 -11.82 -4.53 -18.89
CA ARG A 274 -11.88 -3.36 -19.78
C ARG A 274 -10.79 -2.35 -19.38
N PRO A 275 -10.41 -1.42 -20.28
CA PRO A 275 -9.53 -0.31 -19.92
C PRO A 275 -10.16 0.51 -18.79
N ARG A 276 -9.39 0.82 -17.74
CA ARG A 276 -9.84 1.73 -16.67
C ARG A 276 -9.62 3.17 -17.11
N GLY A 277 -10.58 4.04 -16.82
CA GLY A 277 -10.52 5.49 -17.07
C GLY A 277 -9.37 6.19 -16.38
#